data_AF-A0A1I4E8W4-F1
#
_entry.id   AF-A0A1I4E8W4-F1
#
_cell.length_a   1.000
_cell.length_b   1.000
_cell.length_c   1.000
_cell.angle_alpha   90.00
_cell.angle_beta   90.00
_cell.angle_gamma   90.00
#
_symmetry.space_group_name_H-M   'P 1'
#
loop_
_entity.id
_entity.type
_entity.pdbx_description
1 polymer ?
#
loop_
_entity_poly.entity_id
_entity_poly.type
_entity_poly.pdbx_seq_one_letter_code
_entity_poly.pdbx_strand_id
1 'polypeptide(L)'
;MPRLANRVEDIIAAPTRRGLPRKVTHPPADIAASIKGMDNFCRVMAIRPGDHVVMLIDPLLDPRVVQAVQGLARGRGATFIAYMGDSTRYVTIPDEAKALLERATFVVSTWFASVIDPFCMALRKNKGQRWVKITFFRDLDLLNTPQAQFPIDLLGEIIRATSRLFPEQGDFTLRFTDPRGTDFRIPYTDAMLQKLKRHNRWRGHNVADEDGCYVHYLPTHGPNLFEPGMVGLKPEDKVGISGTIWAQWAVGFDHPFATPVGVEFQDDVVHAVHGEGFEAEVLRDYLIGGTLEEVGCGHNPKAPRFDIYPAGPNSPGALHFGINALKPSEYLRRVMPNWEEPHIHMDLVTYDSTVTAGNSPMIEDGYLLSLRDPKVVALAERYGDPLELLEGFPV
;
A
#
# COMPACT_ATOMS: atom_id res chain seq x y z
N MET A 1 4.90 -4.98 27.37
CA MET A 1 5.49 -5.36 26.06
C MET A 1 6.85 -4.70 25.94
N PRO A 2 7.85 -5.30 25.27
CA PRO A 2 8.98 -4.53 24.78
C PRO A 2 8.45 -3.37 23.96
N ARG A 3 9.00 -2.17 24.18
CA ARG A 3 8.58 -0.97 23.46
C ARG A 3 8.86 -1.20 21.96
N LEU A 4 7.84 -1.09 21.11
CA LEU A 4 8.06 -1.02 19.67
C LEU A 4 8.95 0.18 19.35
N ALA A 5 9.97 -0.04 18.53
CA ALA A 5 10.84 1.01 18.01
C ALA A 5 10.00 1.90 17.08
N ASN A 6 9.67 3.09 17.55
CA ASN A 6 8.74 4.02 16.90
C ASN A 6 9.14 5.48 17.07
N ARG A 7 10.20 5.79 17.82
CA ARG A 7 10.65 7.16 18.02
C ARG A 7 11.45 7.65 16.82
N VAL A 8 11.62 8.96 16.70
CA VAL A 8 12.45 9.57 15.66
C VAL A 8 13.89 9.04 15.71
N GLU A 9 14.44 8.81 16.91
CA GLU A 9 15.78 8.24 17.06
C GLU A 9 15.87 6.80 16.54
N ASP A 10 14.80 6.01 16.73
CA ASP A 10 14.72 4.65 16.22
C ASP A 10 14.70 4.64 14.68
N ILE A 11 13.90 5.55 14.08
CA ILE A 11 13.83 5.74 12.63
C ILE A 11 15.22 6.11 12.09
N ILE A 12 15.93 7.03 12.73
CA ILE A 12 17.26 7.49 12.28
C ILE A 12 18.31 6.40 12.43
N ALA A 13 18.23 5.56 13.47
CA ALA A 13 19.17 4.48 13.69
C ALA A 13 18.99 3.32 12.70
N ALA A 14 17.76 3.15 12.18
CA ALA A 14 17.41 2.04 11.31
C ALA A 14 18.18 2.04 9.97
N PRO A 15 18.86 0.94 9.61
CA PRO A 15 19.55 0.82 8.32
C PRO A 15 18.58 0.68 7.15
N THR A 16 17.33 0.27 7.43
CA THR A 16 16.29 0.08 6.43
C THR A 16 15.55 1.37 6.07
N ARG A 17 15.80 2.47 6.79
CA ARG A 17 15.04 3.72 6.63
C ARG A 17 15.16 4.28 5.22
N ARG A 18 14.02 4.61 4.61
CA ARG A 18 14.01 5.19 3.26
C ARG A 18 12.73 5.95 2.97
N GLY A 19 12.86 7.27 2.81
CA GLY A 19 11.78 8.15 2.33
C GLY A 19 11.99 8.68 0.91
N LEU A 20 13.18 8.48 0.33
CA LEU A 20 13.55 8.88 -1.03
C LEU A 20 13.91 7.66 -1.90
N PRO A 21 13.83 7.77 -3.24
CA PRO A 21 14.22 6.72 -4.19
C PRO A 21 15.73 6.44 -4.13
N ARG A 22 16.15 5.63 -3.17
CA ARG A 22 17.54 5.16 -3.06
C ARG A 22 17.63 3.73 -3.55
N LYS A 23 18.67 3.44 -4.33
CA LYS A 23 18.99 2.07 -4.73
C LYS A 23 19.35 1.28 -3.47
N VAL A 24 18.56 0.24 -3.19
CA VAL A 24 18.83 -0.71 -2.11
C VAL A 24 19.43 -1.96 -2.74
N THR A 25 20.49 -2.48 -2.13
CA THR A 25 21.04 -3.78 -2.53
C THR A 25 20.39 -4.83 -1.66
N HIS A 26 19.71 -5.79 -2.28
CA HIS A 26 19.14 -6.94 -1.57
C HIS A 26 20.13 -8.09 -1.68
N PRO A 27 20.79 -8.49 -0.57
CA PRO A 27 21.71 -9.63 -0.61
C PRO A 27 20.95 -10.89 -1.03
N PRO A 28 21.61 -11.83 -1.73
CA PRO A 28 21.01 -13.11 -2.05
C PRO A 28 20.51 -13.81 -0.78
N ALA A 29 19.27 -14.30 -0.82
CA ALA A 29 18.74 -15.12 0.24
C ALA A 29 19.36 -16.53 0.18
N ASP A 30 19.23 -17.30 1.27
CA ASP A 30 19.55 -18.73 1.20
C ASP A 30 18.57 -19.48 0.28
N ILE A 31 18.91 -20.72 -0.07
CA ILE A 31 18.12 -21.52 -1.01
C ILE A 31 16.67 -21.68 -0.55
N ALA A 32 16.43 -21.91 0.74
CA ALA A 32 15.09 -22.15 1.27
C ALA A 32 14.24 -20.87 1.19
N ALA A 33 14.82 -19.74 1.57
CA ALA A 33 14.21 -18.42 1.47
C ALA A 33 13.94 -18.01 0.02
N SER A 34 14.91 -18.21 -0.90
CA SER A 34 14.71 -17.96 -2.32
C SER A 34 13.56 -18.77 -2.92
N ILE A 35 13.43 -20.06 -2.55
CA ILE A 35 12.31 -20.89 -3.00
C ILE A 35 10.97 -20.35 -2.49
N LYS A 36 10.87 -19.90 -1.23
CA LYS A 36 9.64 -19.28 -0.70
C LYS A 36 9.25 -18.02 -1.47
N GLY A 37 10.21 -17.13 -1.73
CA GLY A 37 9.96 -15.90 -2.49
C GLY A 37 9.48 -16.20 -3.92
N MET A 38 10.10 -17.17 -4.59
CA MET A 38 9.71 -17.60 -5.93
C MET A 38 8.34 -18.31 -5.95
N ASP A 39 8.04 -19.14 -4.96
CA ASP A 39 6.74 -19.79 -4.81
C ASP A 39 5.63 -18.74 -4.65
N ASN A 40 5.83 -17.78 -3.74
CA ASN A 40 4.90 -16.67 -3.56
C ASN A 40 4.71 -15.86 -4.86
N PHE A 41 5.80 -15.52 -5.56
CA PHE A 41 5.73 -14.85 -6.87
C PHE A 41 4.83 -15.63 -7.85
N CYS A 42 5.10 -16.93 -8.01
CA CYS A 42 4.34 -17.78 -8.92
C CYS A 42 2.88 -17.91 -8.50
N ARG A 43 2.62 -18.08 -7.20
CA ARG A 43 1.28 -18.22 -6.62
C ARG A 43 0.47 -16.96 -6.85
N VAL A 44 0.99 -15.77 -6.52
CA VAL A 44 0.26 -14.50 -6.70
C VAL A 44 -0.10 -14.27 -8.16
N MET A 45 0.84 -14.53 -9.08
CA MET A 45 0.58 -14.38 -10.51
C MET A 45 -0.47 -15.37 -11.01
N ALA A 46 -0.53 -16.60 -10.50
CA ALA A 46 -1.55 -17.58 -10.86
C ALA A 46 -1.83 -17.71 -12.38
N ILE A 47 -0.79 -17.59 -13.21
CA ILE A 47 -0.91 -17.71 -14.67
C ILE A 47 -1.30 -19.15 -15.00
N ARG A 48 -2.35 -19.29 -15.80
CA ARG A 48 -2.98 -20.54 -16.22
C ARG A 48 -2.52 -20.92 -17.65
N PRO A 49 -2.53 -22.21 -18.00
CA PRO A 49 -2.35 -22.63 -19.39
C PRO A 49 -3.37 -21.95 -20.31
N GLY A 50 -2.89 -21.50 -21.48
CA GLY A 50 -3.71 -20.78 -22.45
C GLY A 50 -3.96 -19.30 -22.15
N ASP A 51 -3.44 -18.74 -21.05
CA ASP A 51 -3.58 -17.30 -20.80
C ASP A 51 -2.92 -16.47 -21.93
N HIS A 52 -3.54 -15.34 -22.22
CA HIS A 52 -2.95 -14.25 -23.00
C HIS A 52 -2.41 -13.21 -22.03
N VAL A 53 -1.12 -13.33 -21.69
CA VAL A 53 -0.46 -12.43 -20.72
C VAL A 53 0.00 -11.17 -21.43
N VAL A 54 -0.52 -10.03 -20.98
CA VAL A 54 -0.02 -8.69 -21.35
C VAL A 54 0.68 -8.07 -20.16
N MET A 55 1.89 -7.58 -20.37
CA MET A 55 2.61 -6.80 -19.37
C MET A 55 2.70 -5.33 -19.79
N LEU A 56 2.12 -4.43 -19.01
CA LEU A 56 2.25 -2.98 -19.17
C LEU A 56 3.44 -2.51 -18.33
N ILE A 57 4.50 -2.05 -18.98
CA ILE A 57 5.77 -1.68 -18.34
C ILE A 57 6.17 -0.24 -18.63
N ASP A 58 7.20 0.23 -17.93
CA ASP A 58 7.74 1.58 -18.05
C ASP A 58 9.28 1.52 -17.94
N PRO A 59 10.00 2.62 -18.28
CA PRO A 59 11.45 2.62 -18.35
C PRO A 59 12.18 2.43 -17.01
N LEU A 60 11.49 2.58 -15.87
CA LEU A 60 12.09 2.45 -14.55
C LEU A 60 12.07 1.00 -14.03
N LEU A 61 11.52 0.04 -14.79
CA LEU A 61 11.34 -1.34 -14.33
C LEU A 61 12.61 -2.16 -14.62
N ASP A 62 13.06 -2.95 -13.65
CA ASP A 62 14.12 -3.94 -13.88
C ASP A 62 13.71 -4.91 -15.00
N PRO A 63 14.46 -4.99 -16.12
CA PRO A 63 14.15 -5.91 -17.21
C PRO A 63 14.07 -7.38 -16.79
N ARG A 64 14.75 -7.77 -15.70
CA ARG A 64 14.68 -9.14 -15.15
C ARG A 64 13.27 -9.48 -14.65
N VAL A 65 12.49 -8.50 -14.19
CA VAL A 65 11.08 -8.70 -13.81
C VAL A 65 10.25 -9.09 -15.04
N VAL A 66 10.47 -8.42 -16.18
CA VAL A 66 9.81 -8.77 -17.46
C VAL A 66 10.16 -10.20 -17.88
N GLN A 67 11.43 -10.57 -17.76
CA GLN A 67 11.91 -11.92 -18.07
C GLN A 67 11.30 -12.97 -17.13
N ALA A 68 11.16 -12.68 -15.84
CA ALA A 68 10.55 -13.58 -14.86
C ALA A 68 9.07 -13.84 -15.17
N VAL A 69 8.29 -12.80 -15.47
CA VAL A 69 6.88 -12.94 -15.86
C VAL A 69 6.76 -13.69 -17.20
N GLN A 70 7.59 -13.36 -18.19
CA GLN A 70 7.63 -14.05 -19.48
C GLN A 70 7.97 -15.55 -19.33
N GLY A 71 8.96 -15.86 -18.50
CA GLY A 71 9.39 -17.23 -18.20
C GLY A 71 8.27 -18.02 -17.52
N LEU A 72 7.62 -17.43 -16.51
CA LEU A 72 6.47 -18.03 -15.84
C LEU A 72 5.31 -18.28 -16.82
N ALA A 73 4.97 -17.30 -17.65
CA ALA A 73 3.90 -17.44 -18.64
C ALA A 73 4.18 -18.58 -19.62
N ARG A 74 5.36 -18.58 -20.27
CA ARG A 74 5.73 -19.63 -21.23
C ARG A 74 5.84 -21.00 -20.59
N GLY A 75 6.41 -21.08 -19.38
CA GLY A 75 6.52 -22.32 -18.61
C GLY A 75 5.17 -22.93 -18.23
N ARG A 76 4.10 -22.11 -18.17
CA ARG A 76 2.72 -22.56 -17.92
C ARG A 76 1.93 -22.84 -19.20
N GLY A 77 2.52 -22.68 -20.38
CA GLY A 77 1.82 -22.81 -21.66
C GLY A 77 0.91 -21.61 -22.00
N ALA A 78 1.24 -20.42 -21.48
CA ALA A 78 0.57 -19.16 -21.81
C ALA A 78 1.37 -18.37 -22.86
N THR A 79 0.71 -17.43 -23.53
CA THR A 79 1.36 -16.45 -24.41
C THR A 79 1.79 -15.21 -23.62
N PHE A 80 2.78 -14.48 -24.12
CA PHE A 80 3.29 -13.29 -23.46
C PHE A 80 3.60 -12.18 -24.48
N ILE A 81 3.15 -10.96 -24.18
CA ILE A 81 3.57 -9.73 -24.84
C ILE A 81 3.74 -8.63 -23.78
N ALA A 82 4.70 -7.75 -23.99
CA ALA A 82 4.89 -6.56 -23.17
C ALA A 82 4.76 -5.29 -24.01
N TYR A 83 4.21 -4.24 -23.42
CA TYR A 83 4.15 -2.90 -23.99
C TYR A 83 4.79 -1.93 -23.00
N MET A 84 5.82 -1.22 -23.46
CA MET A 84 6.51 -0.20 -22.67
C MET A 84 5.96 1.17 -23.03
N GLY A 85 5.37 1.85 -22.04
CA GLY A 85 4.98 3.24 -22.17
C GLY A 85 6.12 4.18 -21.81
N ASP A 86 5.91 5.48 -21.97
CA ASP A 86 6.91 6.52 -21.68
C ASP A 86 7.07 6.79 -20.18
N SER A 87 6.02 6.51 -19.39
CA SER A 87 6.03 6.67 -17.93
C SER A 87 4.97 5.80 -17.26
N THR A 88 4.90 5.82 -15.94
CA THR A 88 3.84 5.16 -15.15
C THR A 88 2.59 6.05 -14.95
N ARG A 89 2.64 7.34 -15.34
CA ARG A 89 1.65 8.39 -14.99
C ARG A 89 0.43 8.46 -15.89
N TYR A 90 0.20 7.44 -16.71
CA TYR A 90 -1.01 7.35 -17.49
C TYR A 90 -2.22 7.40 -16.55
N VAL A 91 -3.08 8.41 -16.71
CA VAL A 91 -4.41 8.46 -16.06
C VAL A 91 -5.47 7.81 -16.93
N THR A 92 -5.15 7.61 -18.21
CA THR A 92 -5.94 6.85 -19.18
C THR A 92 -5.03 5.95 -19.98
N ILE A 93 -5.54 4.78 -20.37
CA ILE A 93 -4.84 3.82 -21.22
C ILE A 93 -4.75 4.38 -22.65
N PRO A 94 -3.54 4.49 -23.25
CA PRO A 94 -3.36 4.87 -24.65
C PRO A 94 -4.08 3.92 -25.60
N ASP A 95 -4.59 4.44 -26.72
CA ASP A 95 -5.41 3.67 -27.67
C ASP A 95 -4.65 2.46 -28.25
N GLU A 96 -3.35 2.60 -28.50
CA GLU A 96 -2.48 1.54 -28.98
C GLU A 96 -2.35 0.36 -27.98
N ALA A 97 -2.50 0.63 -26.68
CA ALA A 97 -2.46 -0.40 -25.64
C ALA A 97 -3.82 -1.09 -25.47
N LYS A 98 -4.94 -0.44 -25.83
CA LYS A 98 -6.30 -1.00 -25.67
C LYS A 98 -6.47 -2.30 -26.44
N ALA A 99 -6.01 -2.37 -27.69
CA ALA A 99 -6.12 -3.58 -28.51
C ALA A 99 -5.31 -4.77 -27.97
N LEU A 100 -4.23 -4.51 -27.23
CA LEU A 100 -3.50 -5.55 -26.51
C LEU A 100 -4.33 -6.05 -25.32
N LEU A 101 -4.83 -5.12 -24.52
CA LEU A 101 -5.62 -5.42 -23.33
C LEU A 101 -6.94 -6.12 -23.66
N GLU A 102 -7.60 -5.81 -24.77
CA GLU A 102 -8.85 -6.49 -25.16
C GLU A 102 -8.69 -7.99 -25.42
N ARG A 103 -7.49 -8.40 -25.86
CA ARG A 103 -7.13 -9.80 -26.15
C ARG A 103 -6.55 -10.52 -24.94
N ALA A 104 -6.13 -9.79 -23.91
CA ALA A 104 -5.52 -10.37 -22.73
C ALA A 104 -6.55 -11.10 -21.87
N THR A 105 -6.14 -12.19 -21.23
CA THR A 105 -6.89 -12.82 -20.13
C THR A 105 -6.25 -12.52 -18.77
N PHE A 106 -4.97 -12.16 -18.79
CA PHE A 106 -4.15 -11.87 -17.62
C PHE A 106 -3.25 -10.66 -17.88
N VAL A 107 -3.21 -9.71 -16.95
CA VAL A 107 -2.43 -8.47 -17.09
C VAL A 107 -1.53 -8.25 -15.88
N VAL A 108 -0.26 -7.94 -16.14
CA VAL A 108 0.67 -7.43 -15.12
C VAL A 108 0.98 -5.97 -15.44
N SER A 109 0.86 -5.06 -14.49
CA SER A 109 0.98 -3.62 -14.79
C SER A 109 1.78 -2.83 -13.76
N THR A 110 2.55 -1.88 -14.27
CA THR A 110 3.21 -0.82 -13.50
C THR A 110 2.50 0.52 -13.58
N TRP A 111 1.44 0.67 -14.39
CA TRP A 111 0.83 1.97 -14.74
C TRP A 111 -0.34 2.37 -13.85
N PHE A 112 -0.44 3.66 -13.48
CA PHE A 112 -1.52 4.18 -12.63
C PHE A 112 -2.92 3.90 -13.20
N ALA A 113 -3.10 4.13 -14.51
CA ALA A 113 -4.35 3.88 -15.24
C ALA A 113 -4.90 2.46 -15.07
N SER A 114 -4.07 1.46 -14.76
CA SER A 114 -4.55 0.10 -14.51
C SER A 114 -5.54 -0.01 -13.35
N VAL A 115 -5.45 0.90 -12.37
CA VAL A 115 -6.36 0.95 -11.22
C VAL A 115 -7.66 1.64 -11.61
N ILE A 116 -7.54 2.86 -12.15
CA ILE A 116 -8.62 3.85 -12.22
C ILE A 116 -9.32 3.98 -13.57
N ASP A 117 -8.73 3.50 -14.67
CA ASP A 117 -9.32 3.69 -15.99
C ASP A 117 -10.62 2.86 -16.14
N PRO A 118 -11.76 3.49 -16.48
CA PRO A 118 -13.03 2.79 -16.70
C PRO A 118 -12.94 1.64 -17.70
N PHE A 119 -12.07 1.73 -18.71
CA PHE A 119 -11.82 0.66 -19.68
C PHE A 119 -11.24 -0.59 -18.98
N CYS A 120 -10.20 -0.42 -18.16
CA CYS A 120 -9.62 -1.52 -17.38
C CYS A 120 -10.59 -2.10 -16.35
N MET A 121 -11.38 -1.25 -15.69
CA MET A 121 -12.45 -1.69 -14.78
C MET A 121 -13.50 -2.53 -15.51
N ALA A 122 -13.90 -2.11 -16.71
CA ALA A 122 -14.87 -2.84 -17.54
C ALA A 122 -14.32 -4.19 -18.02
N LEU A 123 -13.04 -4.28 -18.41
CA LEU A 123 -12.43 -5.56 -18.78
C LEU A 123 -12.43 -6.57 -17.63
N ARG A 124 -12.06 -6.13 -16.42
CA ARG A 124 -12.14 -6.95 -15.21
C ARG A 124 -13.56 -7.43 -14.94
N LYS A 125 -14.50 -6.48 -14.88
CA LYS A 125 -15.90 -6.75 -14.50
C LYS A 125 -16.66 -7.60 -15.54
N ASN A 126 -16.48 -7.30 -16.83
CA ASN A 126 -17.33 -7.83 -17.90
C ASN A 126 -16.69 -9.02 -18.63
N LYS A 127 -15.36 -9.11 -18.65
CA LYS A 127 -14.63 -10.21 -19.32
C LYS A 127 -13.90 -11.14 -18.35
N GLY A 128 -13.96 -10.88 -17.05
CA GLY A 128 -13.27 -11.68 -16.05
C GLY A 128 -11.74 -11.57 -16.13
N GLN A 129 -11.21 -10.55 -16.78
CA GLN A 129 -9.77 -10.36 -16.93
C GLN A 129 -9.09 -10.20 -15.57
N ARG A 130 -7.98 -10.91 -15.35
CA ARG A 130 -7.26 -10.96 -14.07
C ARG A 130 -6.05 -10.04 -14.10
N TRP A 131 -5.80 -9.32 -13.01
CA TRP A 131 -4.77 -8.27 -12.98
C TRP A 131 -3.88 -8.36 -11.74
N VAL A 132 -2.57 -8.19 -11.96
CA VAL A 132 -1.57 -7.99 -10.92
C VAL A 132 -0.89 -6.64 -11.11
N LYS A 133 -0.96 -5.80 -10.09
CA LYS A 133 -0.26 -4.53 -10.02
C LYS A 133 1.10 -4.71 -9.35
N ILE A 134 2.17 -4.20 -9.96
CA ILE A 134 3.55 -4.32 -9.46
C ILE A 134 4.21 -2.95 -9.22
N THR A 135 3.49 -1.99 -8.62
CA THR A 135 4.05 -0.67 -8.28
C THR A 135 5.30 -0.79 -7.41
N PHE A 136 5.27 -1.68 -6.43
CA PHE A 136 6.35 -1.85 -5.43
C PHE A 136 7.40 -2.86 -5.89
N PHE A 137 6.97 -3.86 -6.65
CA PHE A 137 7.85 -4.91 -7.17
C PHE A 137 8.55 -4.48 -8.45
N ARG A 138 9.65 -3.74 -8.28
CA ARG A 138 10.35 -3.02 -9.35
C ARG A 138 11.71 -3.60 -9.73
N ASP A 139 12.23 -4.43 -8.85
CA ASP A 139 13.53 -5.08 -8.93
C ASP A 139 13.34 -6.56 -8.60
N LEU A 140 13.86 -7.47 -9.44
CA LEU A 140 13.72 -8.91 -9.21
C LEU A 140 14.38 -9.34 -7.89
N ASP A 141 15.40 -8.61 -7.43
CA ASP A 141 16.10 -8.90 -6.18
C ASP A 141 15.21 -8.70 -4.94
N LEU A 142 14.05 -8.06 -5.07
CA LEU A 142 13.04 -8.00 -4.01
C LEU A 142 12.54 -9.39 -3.60
N LEU A 143 12.63 -10.41 -4.46
CA LEU A 143 12.32 -11.80 -4.10
C LEU A 143 13.22 -12.36 -2.99
N ASN A 144 14.40 -11.76 -2.80
CA ASN A 144 15.33 -12.13 -1.73
C ASN A 144 14.97 -11.51 -0.37
N THR A 145 13.94 -10.65 -0.31
CA THR A 145 13.56 -9.99 0.93
C THR A 145 12.63 -10.84 1.79
N PRO A 146 12.71 -10.73 3.13
CA PRO A 146 11.78 -11.42 4.04
C PRO A 146 10.29 -11.13 3.73
N GLN A 147 9.94 -9.92 3.31
CA GLN A 147 8.57 -9.56 2.93
C GLN A 147 8.05 -10.32 1.70
N ALA A 148 8.90 -10.61 0.71
CA ALA A 148 8.52 -11.41 -0.46
C ALA A 148 8.31 -12.89 -0.11
N GLN A 149 8.99 -13.34 0.93
CA GLN A 149 9.03 -14.73 1.39
C GLN A 149 7.97 -15.01 2.47
N PHE A 150 7.32 -13.97 2.99
CA PHE A 150 6.30 -14.08 4.01
C PHE A 150 5.09 -14.87 3.48
N PRO A 151 4.54 -15.84 4.24
CA PRO A 151 3.46 -16.68 3.72
C PRO A 151 2.22 -15.88 3.32
N ILE A 152 1.82 -15.96 2.04
CA ILE A 152 0.71 -15.15 1.50
C ILE A 152 -0.65 -15.49 2.14
N ASP A 153 -0.85 -16.75 2.58
CA ASP A 153 -2.07 -17.17 3.25
C ASP A 153 -2.16 -16.56 4.65
N LEU A 154 -1.03 -16.47 5.35
CA LEU A 154 -0.94 -15.85 6.67
C LEU A 154 -1.21 -14.35 6.58
N LEU A 155 -0.65 -13.68 5.56
CA LEU A 155 -0.99 -12.29 5.28
C LEU A 155 -2.49 -12.10 5.06
N GLY A 156 -3.11 -12.98 4.26
CA GLY A 156 -4.55 -12.97 4.03
C GLY A 156 -5.35 -13.10 5.32
N GLU A 157 -4.90 -13.92 6.27
CA GLU A 157 -5.56 -14.06 7.57
C GLU A 157 -5.35 -12.84 8.47
N ILE A 158 -4.18 -12.20 8.46
CA ILE A 158 -3.94 -10.94 9.19
C ILE A 158 -4.91 -9.86 8.68
N ILE A 159 -5.14 -9.79 7.37
CA ILE A 159 -6.10 -8.84 6.78
C ILE A 159 -7.54 -9.17 7.22
N ARG A 160 -7.95 -10.44 7.15
CA ARG A 160 -9.28 -10.86 7.61
C ARG A 160 -9.46 -10.62 9.10
N ALA A 161 -8.43 -10.79 9.91
CA ALA A 161 -8.43 -10.47 11.34
C ALA A 161 -8.58 -8.97 11.58
N THR A 162 -7.90 -8.14 10.80
CA THR A 162 -8.07 -6.67 10.87
C THR A 162 -9.50 -6.26 10.49
N SER A 163 -10.11 -6.92 9.49
CA SER A 163 -11.52 -6.70 9.11
C SER A 163 -12.51 -6.98 10.26
N ARG A 164 -12.19 -7.97 11.12
CA ARG A 164 -13.00 -8.31 12.30
C ARG A 164 -12.93 -7.26 13.42
N LEU A 165 -11.93 -6.37 13.40
CA LEU A 165 -11.79 -5.31 14.40
C LEU A 165 -12.72 -4.12 14.13
N PHE A 166 -13.21 -3.97 12.89
CA PHE A 166 -14.30 -3.04 12.61
C PHE A 166 -15.62 -3.52 13.27
N PRO A 167 -16.50 -2.60 13.66
CA PRO A 167 -17.89 -2.93 13.99
C PRO A 167 -18.55 -3.79 12.91
N GLU A 168 -19.52 -4.62 13.29
CA GLU A 168 -20.28 -5.42 12.31
C GLU A 168 -21.30 -4.56 11.55
N GLN A 169 -21.89 -3.59 12.24
CA GLN A 169 -22.94 -2.71 11.73
C GLN A 169 -22.93 -1.36 12.46
N GLY A 170 -23.60 -0.39 11.84
CA GLY A 170 -23.86 0.92 12.42
C GLY A 170 -22.75 1.93 12.18
N ASP A 171 -23.10 3.20 12.39
CA ASP A 171 -22.19 4.31 12.20
C ASP A 171 -21.18 4.37 13.37
N PHE A 172 -19.94 4.76 13.06
CA PHE A 172 -18.89 4.93 14.04
C PHE A 172 -17.91 6.02 13.60
N THR A 173 -16.99 6.39 14.48
CA THR A 173 -15.84 7.24 14.13
C THR A 173 -14.59 6.37 14.10
N LEU A 174 -13.87 6.40 12.98
CA LEU A 174 -12.50 5.92 12.93
C LEU A 174 -11.60 7.04 13.47
N ARG A 175 -10.96 6.80 14.61
CA ARG A 175 -10.19 7.80 15.34
C ARG A 175 -8.73 7.38 15.46
N PHE A 176 -7.84 8.34 15.25
CA PHE A 176 -6.39 8.17 15.32
C PHE A 176 -5.86 9.13 16.38
N THR A 177 -5.08 8.60 17.33
CA THR A 177 -4.48 9.40 18.40
C THR A 177 -3.06 8.97 18.70
N ASP A 178 -2.20 9.90 19.09
CA ASP A 178 -0.84 9.59 19.54
C ASP A 178 -0.36 10.58 20.62
N PRO A 179 0.79 10.31 21.30
CA PRO A 179 1.35 11.21 22.30
C PRO A 179 1.85 12.57 21.78
N ARG A 180 2.00 12.75 20.45
CA ARG A 180 2.38 14.04 19.86
C ARG A 180 1.20 15.00 19.78
N GLY A 181 -0.02 14.50 19.98
CA GLY A 181 -1.25 15.29 19.91
C GLY A 181 -2.04 15.07 18.63
N THR A 182 -1.74 14.00 17.86
CA THR A 182 -2.65 13.59 16.78
C THR A 182 -4.02 13.30 17.38
N ASP A 183 -5.06 13.83 16.74
CA ASP A 183 -6.45 13.55 17.08
C ASP A 183 -7.30 13.71 15.82
N PHE A 184 -7.14 12.76 14.92
CA PHE A 184 -7.74 12.77 13.59
C PHE A 184 -8.95 11.84 13.56
N ARG A 185 -10.04 12.28 12.90
CA ARG A 185 -11.35 11.62 12.94
C ARG A 185 -11.95 11.53 11.55
N ILE A 186 -12.43 10.33 11.22
CA ILE A 186 -13.20 10.06 10.02
C ILE A 186 -14.56 9.51 10.45
N PRO A 187 -15.66 10.26 10.26
CA PRO A 187 -17.00 9.71 10.39
C PRO A 187 -17.21 8.59 9.36
N TYR A 188 -17.73 7.47 9.83
CA TYR A 188 -17.87 6.25 9.05
C TYR A 188 -19.32 5.76 9.13
N THR A 189 -19.99 5.71 7.98
CA THR A 189 -21.36 5.16 7.93
C THR A 189 -21.34 3.65 7.79
N ASP A 190 -22.42 2.99 8.21
CA ASP A 190 -22.61 1.56 7.96
C ASP A 190 -22.47 1.23 6.46
N ALA A 191 -23.07 2.06 5.58
CA ALA A 191 -23.02 1.86 4.13
C ALA A 191 -21.59 1.90 3.58
N MET A 192 -20.74 2.82 4.08
CA MET A 192 -19.32 2.88 3.74
C MET A 192 -18.59 1.60 4.16
N LEU A 193 -18.90 1.08 5.35
CA LEU A 193 -18.27 -0.12 5.89
C LEU A 193 -18.64 -1.36 5.09
N GLN A 194 -19.92 -1.52 4.76
CA GLN A 194 -20.37 -2.66 3.96
C GLN A 194 -19.77 -2.65 2.56
N LYS A 195 -19.53 -1.47 1.98
CA LYS A 195 -18.80 -1.34 0.70
C LYS A 195 -17.33 -1.72 0.85
N LEU A 196 -16.66 -1.16 1.86
CA LEU A 196 -15.25 -1.45 2.17
C LEU A 196 -15.00 -2.96 2.28
N LYS A 197 -15.79 -3.66 3.12
CA LYS A 197 -15.64 -5.09 3.40
C LYS A 197 -15.87 -6.00 2.18
N ARG A 198 -16.55 -5.53 1.13
CA ARG A 198 -16.74 -6.29 -0.13
C ARG A 198 -15.52 -6.27 -1.03
N HIS A 199 -14.58 -5.35 -0.82
CA HIS A 199 -13.41 -5.22 -1.68
C HIS A 199 -12.48 -6.44 -1.56
N ASN A 200 -11.91 -6.90 -2.68
CA ASN A 200 -11.06 -8.09 -2.71
C ASN A 200 -9.90 -8.03 -1.72
N ARG A 201 -9.30 -6.85 -1.55
CA ARG A 201 -8.21 -6.65 -0.57
C ARG A 201 -8.68 -7.02 0.85
N TRP A 202 -9.89 -6.63 1.25
CA TRP A 202 -10.45 -6.96 2.58
C TRP A 202 -10.89 -8.42 2.75
N ARG A 203 -11.02 -9.18 1.66
CA ARG A 203 -11.21 -10.65 1.72
C ARG A 203 -9.93 -11.39 2.12
N GLY A 204 -8.79 -10.69 2.17
CA GLY A 204 -7.47 -11.30 2.37
C GLY A 204 -7.06 -12.18 1.19
N HIS A 205 -7.59 -11.88 0.00
CA HIS A 205 -7.31 -12.61 -1.22
C HIS A 205 -6.18 -11.94 -2.00
N ASN A 206 -4.98 -12.49 -1.88
CA ASN A 206 -3.75 -11.90 -2.42
C ASN A 206 -3.25 -12.61 -3.68
N VAL A 207 -4.09 -13.40 -4.33
CA VAL A 207 -3.75 -14.23 -5.50
C VAL A 207 -4.64 -13.88 -6.68
N ALA A 208 -4.08 -13.82 -7.88
CA ALA A 208 -4.80 -13.48 -9.11
C ALA A 208 -5.46 -14.71 -9.77
N ASP A 209 -6.14 -15.55 -8.99
CA ASP A 209 -6.75 -16.82 -9.42
C ASP A 209 -8.28 -16.79 -9.52
N GLU A 210 -8.92 -15.65 -9.29
CA GLU A 210 -10.36 -15.46 -9.49
C GLU A 210 -10.62 -14.58 -10.72
N ASP A 211 -11.62 -14.91 -11.53
CA ASP A 211 -11.95 -14.08 -12.71
C ASP A 211 -12.37 -12.67 -12.27
N GLY A 212 -11.84 -11.65 -12.96
CA GLY A 212 -12.07 -10.23 -12.65
C GLY A 212 -11.28 -9.70 -11.46
N CYS A 213 -10.39 -10.50 -10.85
CA CYS A 213 -9.57 -10.07 -9.72
C CYS A 213 -8.57 -8.97 -10.09
N TYR A 214 -8.21 -8.19 -9.07
CA TYR A 214 -7.15 -7.19 -9.10
C TYR A 214 -6.38 -7.27 -7.79
N VAL A 215 -5.11 -7.63 -7.85
CA VAL A 215 -4.24 -7.81 -6.67
C VAL A 215 -2.96 -7.00 -6.79
N HIS A 216 -2.37 -6.63 -5.66
CA HIS A 216 -1.08 -5.92 -5.60
C HIS A 216 0.03 -6.92 -5.26
N TYR A 217 1.17 -6.77 -5.93
CA TYR A 217 2.34 -7.61 -5.73
C TYR A 217 3.61 -6.82 -5.38
N LEU A 218 4.50 -7.56 -4.72
CA LEU A 218 4.80 -7.50 -3.29
C LEU A 218 3.59 -7.10 -2.41
N PRO A 219 3.20 -7.91 -1.41
CA PRO A 219 2.14 -7.50 -0.51
C PRO A 219 2.67 -6.42 0.44
N THR A 220 2.45 -5.20 0.01
CA THR A 220 2.98 -3.95 0.56
C THR A 220 1.80 -3.01 0.51
N HIS A 221 1.19 -2.67 1.64
CA HIS A 221 -0.16 -2.10 1.78
C HIS A 221 -1.22 -3.19 1.66
N GLY A 222 -1.65 -3.67 2.82
CA GLY A 222 -2.94 -4.34 2.89
C GLY A 222 -4.05 -3.35 2.52
N PRO A 223 -5.32 -3.71 2.72
CA PRO A 223 -6.38 -2.76 2.41
C PRO A 223 -6.26 -1.47 3.23
N ASN A 224 -6.55 -0.34 2.59
CA ASN A 224 -6.66 0.96 3.24
C ASN A 224 -7.78 0.93 4.29
N LEU A 225 -7.52 1.51 5.47
CA LEU A 225 -8.53 1.67 6.52
C LEU A 225 -9.64 2.63 6.08
N PHE A 226 -9.29 3.57 5.21
CA PHE A 226 -10.20 4.47 4.53
C PHE A 226 -9.62 4.84 3.16
N GLU A 227 -10.46 4.84 2.13
CA GLU A 227 -10.17 5.38 0.79
C GLU A 227 -11.52 5.74 0.16
N PRO A 228 -11.78 6.99 -0.25
CA PRO A 228 -13.09 7.45 -0.71
C PRO A 228 -13.70 6.53 -1.79
N GLY A 229 -12.91 6.12 -2.77
CA GLY A 229 -13.35 5.21 -3.83
C GLY A 229 -13.78 3.84 -3.31
N MET A 230 -13.00 3.22 -2.40
CA MET A 230 -13.31 1.90 -1.84
C MET A 230 -14.54 1.91 -0.92
N VAL A 231 -14.80 3.02 -0.23
CA VAL A 231 -16.01 3.21 0.58
C VAL A 231 -17.20 3.72 -0.24
N GLY A 232 -16.98 3.93 -1.55
CA GLY A 232 -17.95 4.34 -2.55
C GLY A 232 -18.52 5.73 -2.32
N LEU A 233 -17.67 6.66 -1.86
CA LEU A 233 -17.86 8.09 -1.93
C LEU A 233 -17.47 8.59 -3.32
N LYS A 234 -18.08 9.70 -3.71
CA LYS A 234 -17.75 10.48 -4.90
C LYS A 234 -16.91 11.71 -4.51
N PRO A 235 -16.21 12.35 -5.46
CA PRO A 235 -15.40 13.53 -5.17
C PRO A 235 -16.16 14.68 -4.49
N GLU A 236 -17.46 14.82 -4.77
CA GLU A 236 -18.34 15.83 -4.18
C GLU A 236 -18.87 15.48 -2.79
N ASP A 237 -18.78 14.21 -2.37
CA ASP A 237 -19.32 13.75 -1.09
C ASP A 237 -18.45 14.27 0.07
N LYS A 238 -19.11 14.80 1.10
CA LYS A 238 -18.47 15.29 2.32
C LYS A 238 -18.86 14.41 3.49
N VAL A 239 -17.87 13.92 4.22
CA VAL A 239 -18.07 13.03 5.37
C VAL A 239 -17.63 13.66 6.69
N GLY A 240 -17.10 14.88 6.67
CA GLY A 240 -16.74 15.63 7.87
C GLY A 240 -15.45 15.16 8.53
N ILE A 241 -14.44 14.77 7.73
CA ILE A 241 -13.09 14.48 8.24
C ILE A 241 -12.55 15.73 8.93
N SER A 242 -12.01 15.54 10.14
CA SER A 242 -11.54 16.64 10.97
C SER A 242 -10.40 16.23 11.91
N GLY A 243 -9.67 17.24 12.40
CA GLY A 243 -8.61 17.07 13.38
C GLY A 243 -7.21 17.15 12.77
N THR A 244 -6.19 16.92 13.58
CA THR A 244 -4.79 17.15 13.20
C THR A 244 -4.00 15.85 13.21
N ILE A 245 -3.17 15.66 12.18
CA ILE A 245 -2.17 14.59 12.08
C ILE A 245 -0.80 15.19 12.37
N TRP A 246 -0.14 14.76 13.44
CA TRP A 246 1.25 15.10 13.73
C TRP A 246 2.16 13.98 13.23
N ALA A 247 2.63 14.14 12.01
CA ALA A 247 3.42 13.13 11.31
C ALA A 247 4.88 13.13 11.79
N GLN A 248 5.51 11.96 11.73
CA GLN A 248 6.93 11.79 12.02
C GLN A 248 7.80 11.95 10.78
N TRP A 249 7.23 11.64 9.62
CA TRP A 249 7.93 11.62 8.35
C TRP A 249 6.92 11.72 7.20
N ALA A 250 7.43 11.78 5.98
CA ALA A 250 6.65 11.83 4.77
C ALA A 250 7.46 11.27 3.60
N VAL A 251 6.78 10.62 2.67
CA VAL A 251 7.40 10.17 1.43
C VAL A 251 7.91 11.37 0.64
N GLY A 252 9.12 11.26 0.09
CA GLY A 252 9.80 12.37 -0.59
C GLY A 252 10.72 13.20 0.31
N PHE A 253 10.77 12.92 1.61
CA PHE A 253 11.74 13.53 2.53
C PHE A 253 12.81 12.51 2.92
N ASP A 254 14.07 12.94 2.98
CA ASP A 254 15.19 12.01 3.23
C ASP A 254 15.25 11.50 4.68
N HIS A 255 14.74 12.31 5.61
CA HIS A 255 14.82 12.08 7.04
C HIS A 255 13.45 12.36 7.68
N PRO A 256 13.14 11.71 8.82
CA PRO A 256 12.00 12.09 9.64
C PRO A 256 12.09 13.58 10.01
N PHE A 257 10.95 14.20 10.22
CA PHE A 257 10.87 15.62 10.50
C PHE A 257 11.64 15.97 11.77
N ALA A 258 12.55 16.95 11.66
CA ALA A 258 13.37 17.40 12.78
C ALA A 258 12.56 18.15 13.84
N THR A 259 11.47 18.80 13.42
CA THR A 259 10.51 19.52 14.26
C THR A 259 9.10 18.96 14.03
N PRO A 260 8.18 19.08 15.01
CA PRO A 260 6.81 18.64 14.82
C PRO A 260 6.13 19.35 13.64
N VAL A 261 5.56 18.57 12.72
CA VAL A 261 4.75 19.09 11.60
C VAL A 261 3.35 18.49 11.68
N GLY A 262 2.36 19.38 11.76
CA GLY A 262 0.95 19.02 11.94
C GLY A 262 0.15 19.39 10.70
N VAL A 263 -0.70 18.49 10.20
CA VAL A 263 -1.64 18.79 9.10
C VAL A 263 -3.06 18.69 9.63
N GLU A 264 -3.76 19.81 9.64
CA GLU A 264 -5.12 19.94 10.17
C GLU A 264 -6.14 19.86 9.05
N PHE A 265 -7.16 19.02 9.29
CA PHE A 265 -8.34 18.89 8.46
C PHE A 265 -9.54 19.56 9.12
N GLN A 266 -10.34 20.24 8.31
CA GLN A 266 -11.66 20.73 8.65
C GLN A 266 -12.59 20.48 7.45
N ASP A 267 -13.73 19.82 7.69
CA ASP A 267 -14.75 19.56 6.67
C ASP A 267 -14.17 18.92 5.38
N ASP A 268 -13.39 17.85 5.57
CA ASP A 268 -12.76 17.04 4.50
C ASP A 268 -11.61 17.69 3.73
N VAL A 269 -11.19 18.90 4.11
CA VAL A 269 -10.08 19.60 3.46
C VAL A 269 -8.97 19.92 4.44
N VAL A 270 -7.73 19.93 3.96
CA VAL A 270 -6.60 20.46 4.72
C VAL A 270 -6.81 21.96 4.93
N HIS A 271 -7.04 22.35 6.17
CA HIS A 271 -7.28 23.73 6.59
C HIS A 271 -5.97 24.45 6.89
N ALA A 272 -5.05 23.78 7.58
CA ALA A 272 -3.80 24.39 8.03
C ALA A 272 -2.66 23.37 8.08
N VAL A 273 -1.43 23.90 7.96
CA VAL A 273 -0.19 23.16 8.23
C VAL A 273 0.57 23.89 9.33
N HIS A 274 0.76 23.20 10.44
CA HIS A 274 1.40 23.65 11.68
C HIS A 274 2.87 23.24 11.72
N GLY A 275 3.68 23.99 12.47
CA GLY A 275 5.11 23.74 12.62
C GLY A 275 5.98 24.76 11.90
N GLU A 276 7.26 24.72 12.24
CA GLU A 276 8.31 25.62 11.74
C GLU A 276 9.39 24.81 11.00
N GLY A 277 10.11 25.48 10.12
CA GLY A 277 11.21 24.88 9.35
C GLY A 277 10.80 24.47 7.94
N PHE A 278 11.80 23.95 7.23
CA PHE A 278 11.71 23.67 5.80
C PHE A 278 10.58 22.69 5.45
N GLU A 279 10.42 21.63 6.22
CA GLU A 279 9.43 20.59 5.97
C GLU A 279 8.00 21.12 6.11
N ALA A 280 7.74 21.93 7.16
CA ALA A 280 6.45 22.58 7.35
C ALA A 280 6.16 23.61 6.25
N GLU A 281 7.15 24.38 5.81
CA GLU A 281 7.01 25.33 4.69
C GLU A 281 6.67 24.61 3.38
N VAL A 282 7.38 23.52 3.06
CA VAL A 282 7.11 22.71 1.87
C VAL A 282 5.69 22.18 1.89
N LEU A 283 5.27 21.54 2.99
CA LEU A 283 3.94 20.97 3.10
C LEU A 283 2.84 22.04 3.05
N ARG A 284 3.06 23.21 3.66
CA ARG A 284 2.12 24.33 3.63
C ARG A 284 1.89 24.90 2.23
N ASP A 285 2.92 24.94 1.39
CA ASP A 285 2.83 25.53 0.04
C ASP A 285 1.85 24.81 -0.90
N TYR A 286 1.61 23.50 -0.69
CA TYR A 286 0.76 22.74 -1.60
C TYR A 286 -0.33 21.87 -0.95
N LEU A 287 -0.26 21.53 0.34
CA LEU A 287 -1.30 20.69 0.96
C LEU A 287 -2.57 21.45 1.31
N ILE A 288 -2.53 22.76 1.60
CA ILE A 288 -3.72 23.53 1.97
C ILE A 288 -4.78 23.46 0.85
N GLY A 289 -6.01 23.10 1.24
CA GLY A 289 -7.13 22.84 0.34
C GLY A 289 -7.15 21.44 -0.27
N GLY A 290 -6.11 20.63 -0.05
CA GLY A 290 -6.08 19.22 -0.45
C GLY A 290 -7.06 18.35 0.31
N THR A 291 -7.29 17.14 -0.18
CA THR A 291 -8.24 16.17 0.38
C THR A 291 -7.56 14.85 0.70
N LEU A 292 -8.09 14.13 1.68
CA LEU A 292 -7.61 12.79 2.01
C LEU A 292 -7.98 11.81 0.89
N GLU A 293 -6.98 11.17 0.30
CA GLU A 293 -7.15 10.10 -0.70
C GLU A 293 -7.15 8.73 -0.03
N GLU A 294 -6.31 8.52 0.97
CA GLU A 294 -6.25 7.23 1.66
C GLU A 294 -5.68 7.33 3.08
N VAL A 295 -6.07 6.36 3.91
CA VAL A 295 -5.35 5.99 5.13
C VAL A 295 -4.88 4.56 4.97
N GLY A 296 -3.61 4.41 4.60
CA GLY A 296 -2.99 3.11 4.43
C GLY A 296 -2.48 2.53 5.75
N CYS A 297 -2.53 1.20 5.83
CA CYS A 297 -1.97 0.44 6.94
C CYS A 297 -1.19 -0.76 6.40
N GLY A 298 0.06 -0.89 6.83
CA GLY A 298 0.85 -2.08 6.57
C GLY A 298 0.25 -3.32 7.24
N HIS A 299 0.49 -4.50 6.66
CA HIS A 299 0.00 -5.78 7.19
C HIS A 299 1.05 -6.90 7.12
N ASN A 300 2.24 -6.64 6.56
CA ASN A 300 3.28 -7.65 6.35
C ASN A 300 4.36 -7.55 7.44
N PRO A 301 4.41 -8.44 8.45
CA PRO A 301 5.38 -8.36 9.55
C PRO A 301 6.85 -8.38 9.14
N LYS A 302 7.14 -8.76 7.89
CA LYS A 302 8.49 -8.84 7.34
C LYS A 302 8.83 -7.70 6.38
N ALA A 303 7.91 -6.76 6.20
CA ALA A 303 8.23 -5.50 5.57
C ALA A 303 9.08 -4.63 6.52
N PRO A 304 10.12 -3.94 6.01
CA PRO A 304 10.92 -3.05 6.85
C PRO A 304 10.04 -1.96 7.46
N ARG A 305 10.18 -1.72 8.77
CA ARG A 305 9.30 -0.80 9.47
C ARG A 305 9.43 0.64 8.97
N PHE A 306 10.65 1.06 8.63
CA PHE A 306 10.96 2.45 8.29
C PHE A 306 11.28 2.68 6.80
N ASP A 307 11.00 1.69 5.94
CA ASP A 307 10.98 1.90 4.48
C ASP A 307 9.57 2.34 4.08
N ILE A 308 9.44 3.63 3.76
CA ILE A 308 8.16 4.26 3.39
C ILE A 308 8.08 4.57 1.90
N TYR A 309 9.16 4.36 1.15
CA TYR A 309 9.14 4.61 -0.29
C TYR A 309 8.64 3.35 -1.05
N PRO A 310 7.79 3.49 -2.08
CA PRO A 310 7.27 4.72 -2.68
C PRO A 310 5.95 5.26 -2.13
N ALA A 311 5.20 4.56 -1.27
CA ALA A 311 3.81 4.91 -0.93
C ALA A 311 3.42 4.65 0.54
N GLY A 312 4.36 4.85 1.47
CA GLY A 312 4.16 4.71 2.91
C GLY A 312 4.50 3.34 3.55
N PRO A 313 4.17 3.17 4.85
CA PRO A 313 4.11 1.96 5.65
C PRO A 313 3.74 0.59 5.10
N ASN A 314 4.65 -0.37 5.03
CA ASN A 314 4.27 -1.77 4.76
C ASN A 314 4.22 -2.68 5.99
N SER A 315 4.93 -2.27 7.05
CA SER A 315 4.94 -2.93 8.34
C SER A 315 3.61 -2.78 9.08
N PRO A 316 3.12 -3.83 9.77
CA PRO A 316 1.91 -3.78 10.59
C PRO A 316 1.90 -2.61 11.58
N GLY A 317 0.75 -1.93 11.64
CA GLY A 317 0.46 -0.88 12.62
C GLY A 317 1.11 0.48 12.32
N ALA A 318 2.03 0.53 11.35
CA ALA A 318 2.51 1.78 10.78
C ALA A 318 1.47 2.29 9.77
N LEU A 319 1.21 3.60 9.82
CA LEU A 319 0.17 4.24 9.03
C LEU A 319 0.76 5.27 8.08
N HIS A 320 0.10 5.45 6.95
CA HIS A 320 0.22 6.65 6.16
C HIS A 320 -1.12 7.31 5.89
N PHE A 321 -1.09 8.62 5.70
CA PHE A 321 -2.22 9.45 5.33
C PHE A 321 -1.89 10.10 3.99
N GLY A 322 -2.45 9.54 2.92
CA GLY A 322 -2.26 9.99 1.55
C GLY A 322 -3.17 11.18 1.27
N ILE A 323 -2.58 12.32 0.95
CA ILE A 323 -3.30 13.59 0.70
C ILE A 323 -3.07 14.00 -0.75
N ASN A 324 -4.16 14.21 -1.48
CA ASN A 324 -4.12 14.79 -2.82
C ASN A 324 -4.25 16.31 -2.74
N ALA A 325 -3.20 17.00 -3.16
CA ALA A 325 -3.16 18.45 -3.28
C ALA A 325 -3.89 18.97 -4.53
N LEU A 326 -4.19 20.27 -4.54
CA LEU A 326 -4.83 20.96 -5.67
C LEU A 326 -3.90 21.18 -6.86
N LYS A 327 -2.58 21.20 -6.62
CA LYS A 327 -1.55 21.46 -7.63
C LYS A 327 -0.30 20.61 -7.34
N PRO A 328 0.53 20.32 -8.36
CA PRO A 328 1.80 19.62 -8.14
C PRO A 328 2.76 20.41 -7.24
N SER A 329 3.46 19.70 -6.35
CA SER A 329 4.53 20.24 -5.52
C SER A 329 5.82 20.44 -6.33
N GLU A 330 6.39 21.65 -6.27
CA GLU A 330 7.69 21.92 -6.89
C GLU A 330 8.82 21.13 -6.22
N TYR A 331 8.75 20.96 -4.89
CA TYR A 331 9.72 20.17 -4.15
C TYR A 331 9.74 18.71 -4.61
N LEU A 332 8.57 18.04 -4.61
CA LEU A 332 8.47 16.64 -5.03
C LEU A 332 8.94 16.44 -6.47
N ARG A 333 8.66 17.39 -7.36
CA ARG A 333 9.17 17.36 -8.75
C ARG A 333 10.69 17.32 -8.85
N ARG A 334 11.42 17.84 -7.85
CA ARG A 334 12.89 17.89 -7.83
C ARG A 334 13.50 16.65 -7.20
N VAL A 335 12.84 16.04 -6.21
CA VAL A 335 13.43 14.97 -5.38
C VAL A 335 12.86 13.59 -5.67
N MET A 336 11.65 13.51 -6.23
CA MET A 336 10.99 12.25 -6.59
C MET A 336 11.11 11.99 -8.09
N PRO A 337 11.25 10.73 -8.52
CA PRO A 337 11.25 10.43 -9.94
C PRO A 337 9.86 10.70 -10.52
N ASN A 338 9.74 10.65 -11.84
CA ASN A 338 8.43 10.62 -12.48
C ASN A 338 7.79 9.25 -12.27
N TRP A 339 7.32 9.02 -11.03
CA TRP A 339 6.68 7.79 -10.55
C TRP A 339 5.18 7.79 -10.79
N GLU A 340 4.53 6.66 -10.48
CA GLU A 340 3.10 6.42 -10.65
C GLU A 340 2.25 7.49 -9.95
N GLU A 341 2.56 7.75 -8.68
CA GLU A 341 1.88 8.79 -7.93
C GLU A 341 2.21 10.17 -8.52
N PRO A 342 1.17 10.95 -8.84
CA PRO A 342 1.36 12.30 -9.30
C PRO A 342 2.02 13.11 -8.18
N HIS A 343 2.84 14.11 -8.54
CA HIS A 343 3.49 15.01 -7.58
C HIS A 343 2.50 15.93 -6.82
N ILE A 344 1.21 15.61 -6.84
CA ILE A 344 0.15 16.16 -5.99
C ILE A 344 -0.08 15.30 -4.73
N HIS A 345 0.34 14.04 -4.75
CA HIS A 345 0.10 13.08 -3.67
C HIS A 345 1.19 13.18 -2.59
N MET A 346 0.78 13.07 -1.33
CA MET A 346 1.67 13.14 -0.18
C MET A 346 1.25 12.17 0.90
N ASP A 347 2.11 11.21 1.20
CA ASP A 347 1.95 10.28 2.29
C ASP A 347 2.65 10.78 3.55
N LEU A 348 1.85 11.25 4.52
CA LEU A 348 2.32 11.55 5.86
C LEU A 348 2.35 10.27 6.70
N VAL A 349 3.41 10.05 7.47
CA VAL A 349 3.65 8.76 8.15
C VAL A 349 3.64 8.89 9.67
N THR A 350 2.99 7.92 10.34
CA THR A 350 3.03 7.74 11.80
C THR A 350 3.30 6.27 12.15
N TYR A 351 4.08 6.02 13.20
CA TYR A 351 4.51 4.67 13.60
C TYR A 351 3.99 4.21 14.96
N ASP A 352 3.44 5.11 15.77
CA ASP A 352 2.97 4.90 17.15
C ASP A 352 1.53 5.37 17.38
N SER A 353 0.76 5.54 16.30
CA SER A 353 -0.65 5.90 16.41
C SER A 353 -1.45 4.75 17.04
N THR A 354 -2.39 5.11 17.91
CA THR A 354 -3.50 4.27 18.35
C THR A 354 -4.71 4.55 17.47
N VAL A 355 -5.39 3.49 17.01
CA VAL A 355 -6.56 3.59 16.12
C VAL A 355 -7.74 2.85 16.72
N THR A 356 -8.89 3.50 16.78
CA THR A 356 -10.16 2.89 17.22
C THR A 356 -11.23 3.02 16.14
N ALA A 357 -11.96 1.93 15.88
CA ALA A 357 -13.20 1.96 15.10
C ALA A 357 -14.39 1.94 16.06
N GLY A 358 -14.95 3.13 16.35
CA GLY A 358 -15.87 3.29 17.47
C GLY A 358 -15.14 3.03 18.79
N ASN A 359 -15.62 2.07 19.58
CA ASN A 359 -15.00 1.68 20.85
C ASN A 359 -14.01 0.51 20.71
N SER A 360 -13.84 -0.05 19.52
CA SER A 360 -12.96 -1.20 19.28
C SER A 360 -11.55 -0.74 18.92
N PRO A 361 -10.51 -1.09 19.68
CA PRO A 361 -9.14 -0.80 19.29
C PRO A 361 -8.74 -1.70 18.10
N MET A 362 -8.03 -1.09 17.15
CA MET A 362 -7.48 -1.75 15.97
C MET A 362 -5.95 -1.79 16.01
N ILE A 363 -5.36 -0.66 16.42
CA ILE A 363 -3.92 -0.47 16.59
C ILE A 363 -3.72 0.19 17.96
N GLU A 364 -2.75 -0.30 18.73
CA GLU A 364 -2.36 0.28 20.03
C GLU A 364 -0.88 0.66 19.97
N ASP A 365 -0.59 1.96 20.12
CA ASP A 365 0.77 2.52 20.09
C ASP A 365 1.62 2.01 18.90
N GLY A 366 1.00 1.88 17.73
CA GLY A 366 1.65 1.37 16.51
C GLY A 366 1.75 -0.15 16.38
N TYR A 367 1.15 -0.92 17.30
CA TYR A 367 1.01 -2.37 17.21
C TYR A 367 -0.35 -2.76 16.62
N LEU A 368 -0.36 -3.49 15.51
CA LEU A 368 -1.59 -3.98 14.88
C LEU A 368 -2.17 -5.17 15.66
N LEU A 369 -3.33 -4.99 16.30
CA LEU A 369 -3.88 -6.00 17.21
C LEU A 369 -4.29 -7.30 16.52
N SER A 370 -4.55 -7.27 15.21
CA SER A 370 -4.90 -8.46 14.44
C SER A 370 -3.79 -9.51 14.39
N LEU A 371 -2.53 -9.12 14.65
CA LEU A 371 -1.41 -10.07 14.77
C LEU A 371 -1.58 -11.05 15.93
N ARG A 372 -2.41 -10.72 16.93
CA ARG A 372 -2.73 -11.61 18.07
C ARG A 372 -4.07 -12.31 17.95
N ASP A 373 -4.76 -12.15 16.83
CA ASP A 373 -5.99 -12.89 16.61
C ASP A 373 -5.71 -14.40 16.69
N PRO A 374 -6.48 -15.18 17.46
CA PRO A 374 -6.22 -16.61 17.65
C PRO A 374 -6.11 -17.40 16.33
N LYS A 375 -6.85 -17.00 15.28
CA LYS A 375 -6.77 -17.64 13.96
C LYS A 375 -5.48 -17.30 13.23
N VAL A 376 -4.97 -16.07 13.41
CA VAL A 376 -3.67 -15.65 12.86
C VAL A 376 -2.55 -16.43 13.53
N VAL A 377 -2.55 -16.50 14.87
CA VAL A 377 -1.53 -17.24 15.63
C VAL A 377 -1.54 -18.72 15.25
N ALA A 378 -2.73 -19.36 15.25
CA ALA A 378 -2.85 -20.77 14.88
C ALA A 378 -2.43 -21.07 13.42
N LEU A 379 -2.58 -20.10 12.50
CA LEU A 379 -2.08 -20.25 11.14
C LEU A 379 -0.56 -20.05 11.07
N ALA A 380 -0.01 -19.12 11.84
CA ALA A 380 1.43 -18.87 11.91
C ALA A 380 2.21 -20.09 12.43
N GLU A 381 1.65 -20.85 13.38
CA GLU A 381 2.24 -22.09 13.91
C GLU A 381 2.53 -23.14 12.82
N ARG A 382 1.82 -23.08 11.68
CA ARG A 382 2.07 -23.97 10.54
C ARG A 382 3.33 -23.61 9.75
N TYR A 383 3.81 -22.38 9.89
CA TYR A 383 4.93 -21.83 9.14
C TYR A 383 6.20 -21.65 9.98
N GLY A 384 6.09 -21.65 11.32
CA GLY A 384 7.21 -21.46 12.24
C GLY A 384 6.75 -20.96 13.61
N ASP A 385 7.67 -20.37 14.38
CA ASP A 385 7.34 -19.70 15.65
C ASP A 385 6.47 -18.46 15.38
N PRO A 386 5.23 -18.39 15.90
CA PRO A 386 4.36 -17.23 15.72
C PRO A 386 4.98 -15.93 16.23
N LEU A 387 5.75 -15.95 17.32
CA LEU A 387 6.33 -14.73 17.89
C LEU A 387 7.38 -14.15 16.92
N GLU A 388 8.28 -15.01 16.44
CA GLU A 388 9.27 -14.63 15.44
C GLU A 388 8.60 -14.14 14.15
N LEU A 389 7.59 -14.86 13.65
CA LEU A 389 6.93 -14.55 12.38
C LEU A 389 6.10 -13.26 12.43
N LEU A 390 5.36 -13.02 13.51
CA LEU A 390 4.36 -11.96 13.59
C LEU A 390 4.86 -10.69 14.30
N GLU A 391 5.77 -10.81 15.28
CA GLU A 391 6.25 -9.67 16.06
C GLU A 391 7.73 -9.33 15.81
N GLY A 392 8.47 -10.18 15.10
CA GLY A 392 9.86 -9.94 14.69
C GLY A 392 9.97 -8.97 13.50
N PHE A 393 9.67 -7.70 13.72
CA PHE A 393 9.74 -6.65 12.70
C PHE A 393 11.19 -6.29 12.31
N PRO A 394 11.52 -6.16 11.00
CA PRO A 394 12.80 -5.60 10.58
C PRO A 394 12.83 -4.09 10.86
N VAL A 395 13.75 -3.66 11.72
CA VAL A 395 14.05 -2.25 12.03
C VAL A 395 15.40 -1.85 11.48
#